data_AF-A0A382V730-F1
#
_entry.id   AF-A0A382V730-F1
#
_cell.length_a   1.000
_cell.length_b   1.000
_cell.length_c   1.000
_cell.angle_alpha   90.00
_cell.angle_beta   90.00
_cell.angle_gamma   90.00
#
_symmetry.space_group_name_H-M   'P 1'
#
loop_
_entity.id
_entity.type
_entity.pdbx_description
1 polymer ?
#
loop_
_entity_poly.entity_id
_entity_poly.type
_entity_poly.pdbx_seq_one_letter_code
_entity_poly.pdbx_strand_id
1 'polypeptide(L)'
;MERIVLKPAVCICFLVCCFISSNLKAQTVPSTAEPERLEQRFKKPVQQKSVIEPPIPEPEKQVSLDEMKKIRFVLKKINVEGSTVYAQHLFNRWQKKIVHKSISLAVVYKFAEKITKKYRDDGYLLSRAIVIPQQIENGEVTIKVIQGYIGNILVRGPIAGTKTFIK
;
A
#
# COMPACT_ATOMS: atom_id res chain seq x y z
N MET A 1 -72.76 -58.68 -16.81
CA MET A 1 -71.65 -59.31 -17.57
C MET A 1 -70.37 -58.58 -17.16
N GLU A 2 -69.32 -59.37 -16.88
CA GLU A 2 -67.91 -59.00 -16.57
C GLU A 2 -67.67 -58.12 -15.32
N ARG A 3 -67.61 -58.64 -14.09
CA ARG A 3 -66.54 -59.43 -13.38
C ARG A 3 -65.19 -58.72 -13.21
N ILE A 4 -65.16 -57.86 -12.20
CA ILE A 4 -64.02 -57.44 -11.38
C ILE A 4 -63.33 -58.67 -10.77
N VAL A 5 -62.02 -58.82 -10.96
CA VAL A 5 -61.21 -59.86 -10.28
C VAL A 5 -60.33 -59.20 -9.22
N LEU A 6 -60.89 -59.18 -8.01
CA LEU A 6 -60.20 -59.04 -6.74
C LEU A 6 -59.46 -60.36 -6.48
N LYS A 7 -58.14 -60.34 -6.23
CA LYS A 7 -57.42 -61.51 -5.72
C LYS A 7 -57.22 -61.35 -4.20
N PRO A 8 -57.99 -62.08 -3.38
CA PRO A 8 -57.78 -62.11 -1.94
C PRO A 8 -56.76 -63.22 -1.61
N ALA A 9 -56.00 -62.97 -0.55
CA ALA A 9 -55.87 -63.88 0.60
C ALA A 9 -55.29 -65.29 0.33
N VAL A 10 -54.44 -65.89 1.14
CA VAL A 10 -54.03 -65.68 2.53
C VAL A 10 -53.10 -66.85 2.83
N CYS A 11 -52.15 -66.65 3.74
CA CYS A 11 -51.48 -67.67 4.55
C CYS A 11 -51.03 -68.97 3.87
N ILE A 12 -49.72 -69.14 3.73
CA ILE A 12 -48.96 -70.22 4.38
C ILE A 12 -47.48 -69.78 4.38
N CYS A 13 -46.79 -70.07 5.49
CA CYS A 13 -45.38 -69.77 5.76
C CYS A 13 -45.06 -68.36 6.25
N PHE A 14 -45.70 -68.06 7.38
CA PHE A 14 -45.14 -67.54 8.63
C PHE A 14 -43.69 -68.00 8.93
N LEU A 15 -42.71 -67.68 8.07
CA LEU A 15 -41.31 -68.07 8.25
C LEU A 15 -40.31 -67.13 7.54
N VAL A 16 -40.64 -65.84 7.39
CA VAL A 16 -39.67 -64.80 7.01
C VAL A 16 -39.95 -63.52 7.80
N CYS A 17 -40.17 -63.68 9.11
CA CYS A 17 -40.31 -62.60 10.07
C CYS A 17 -39.35 -62.87 11.22
N CYS A 18 -38.03 -62.75 10.97
CA CYS A 18 -37.00 -62.72 12.03
C CYS A 18 -35.56 -62.45 11.53
N PHE A 19 -35.35 -61.73 10.43
CA PHE A 19 -33.99 -61.37 9.99
C PHE A 19 -33.88 -59.90 9.58
N ILE A 20 -34.23 -59.01 10.50
CA ILE A 20 -33.56 -57.72 10.59
C ILE A 20 -33.00 -57.59 12.00
N SER A 21 -32.08 -58.50 12.32
CA SER A 21 -31.21 -58.34 13.49
C SER A 21 -30.28 -57.16 13.19
N SER A 22 -30.47 -56.09 13.96
CA SER A 22 -29.55 -54.96 14.06
C SER A 22 -28.13 -55.46 14.35
N ASN A 23 -27.26 -55.45 13.34
CA ASN A 23 -25.83 -55.47 13.60
C ASN A 23 -25.45 -54.06 14.06
N LEU A 24 -25.48 -53.83 15.37
CA LEU A 24 -24.69 -52.79 16.01
C LEU A 24 -23.22 -53.10 15.70
N LYS A 25 -22.64 -52.50 14.66
CA LYS A 25 -21.19 -52.35 14.62
C LYS A 25 -20.84 -51.33 15.69
N ALA A 26 -20.38 -51.81 16.83
CA ALA A 26 -19.69 -50.99 17.81
C ALA A 26 -18.60 -50.20 17.07
N GLN A 27 -18.74 -48.88 17.03
CA GLN A 27 -17.75 -47.99 16.45
C GLN A 27 -16.58 -47.94 17.44
N THR A 28 -15.54 -48.74 17.20
CA THR A 28 -14.28 -48.58 17.93
C THR A 28 -13.69 -47.24 17.51
N VAL A 29 -13.77 -46.25 18.40
CA VAL A 29 -13.08 -44.98 18.23
C VAL A 29 -11.59 -45.29 18.09
N PRO A 30 -10.89 -44.78 17.06
CA PRO A 30 -9.45 -45.01 16.95
C PRO A 30 -8.76 -44.50 18.22
N SER A 31 -7.80 -45.29 18.72
CA SER A 31 -7.02 -44.95 19.91
C SER A 31 -6.36 -43.59 19.72
N THR A 32 -6.57 -42.67 20.66
CA THR A 32 -5.95 -41.34 20.66
C THR A 32 -4.44 -41.38 20.94
N ALA A 33 -3.88 -42.56 21.16
CA ALA A 33 -2.47 -42.79 21.47
C ALA A 33 -1.77 -43.56 20.34
N GLU A 34 -1.85 -43.08 19.10
CA GLU A 34 -0.90 -43.47 18.06
C GLU A 34 0.40 -42.64 18.23
N PRO A 35 1.50 -43.23 18.76
CA PRO A 35 2.75 -42.50 18.95
C PRO A 35 3.33 -42.00 17.62
N GLU A 36 3.05 -42.69 16.52
CA GLU A 36 3.55 -42.36 15.17
C GLU A 36 3.01 -41.01 14.65
N ARG A 37 1.85 -40.54 15.15
CA ARG A 37 1.29 -39.22 14.78
C ARG A 37 2.09 -38.04 15.34
N LEU A 38 2.87 -38.23 16.40
CA LEU A 38 3.76 -37.18 16.90
C LEU A 38 4.92 -36.98 15.93
N GLU A 39 5.55 -38.05 15.45
CA GLU A 39 6.72 -37.98 14.57
C GLU A 39 6.42 -37.28 13.24
N GLN A 40 5.23 -37.50 12.67
CA GLN A 40 4.82 -36.86 11.41
C GLN A 40 4.67 -35.34 11.52
N ARG A 41 4.37 -34.80 12.72
CA ARG A 41 4.29 -33.34 12.92
C ARG A 41 5.66 -32.66 12.92
N PHE A 42 6.74 -33.40 13.15
CA PHE A 42 8.09 -32.86 13.19
C PHE A 42 8.84 -32.97 11.86
N LYS A 43 8.24 -33.58 10.82
CA LYS A 43 8.80 -33.50 9.46
C LYS A 43 8.61 -32.09 8.91
N LYS A 44 9.67 -31.28 9.01
CA LYS A 44 9.74 -29.95 8.39
C LYS A 44 9.53 -30.10 6.87
N PRO A 45 8.58 -29.38 6.24
CA PRO A 45 8.47 -29.38 4.79
C PRO A 45 9.80 -28.95 4.19
N VAL A 46 10.25 -29.62 3.11
CA VAL A 46 11.44 -29.21 2.39
C VAL A 46 11.17 -27.81 1.81
N GLN A 47 11.76 -26.78 2.41
CA GLN A 47 11.70 -25.43 1.88
C GLN A 47 12.44 -25.41 0.54
N GLN A 48 11.69 -25.19 -0.53
CA GLN A 48 12.21 -25.06 -1.87
C GLN A 48 13.15 -23.83 -1.91
N LYS A 49 14.46 -24.06 -2.04
CA LYS A 49 15.44 -22.97 -2.22
C LYS A 49 15.32 -22.44 -3.64
N SER A 50 14.43 -21.48 -3.86
CA SER A 50 14.52 -20.61 -5.03
C SER A 50 14.01 -19.23 -4.69
N VAL A 51 14.93 -18.33 -4.37
CA VAL A 51 14.74 -16.91 -4.65
C VAL A 51 16.08 -16.38 -5.12
N ILE A 52 16.23 -16.18 -6.43
CA ILE A 52 17.16 -15.18 -6.91
C ILE A 52 16.51 -13.87 -6.47
N GLU A 53 17.01 -13.30 -5.37
CA GLU A 53 16.50 -12.03 -4.89
C GLU A 53 16.96 -10.96 -5.89
N PRO A 54 16.04 -10.25 -6.55
CA PRO A 54 16.45 -9.14 -7.42
C PRO A 54 17.25 -8.16 -6.57
N PRO A 55 18.36 -7.59 -7.08
CA PRO A 55 19.11 -6.61 -6.32
C PRO A 55 18.16 -5.46 -5.97
N ILE A 56 17.92 -5.29 -4.67
CA ILE A 56 17.21 -4.13 -4.15
C ILE A 56 18.03 -2.92 -4.60
N PRO A 57 17.46 -1.97 -5.38
CA PRO A 57 18.16 -0.76 -5.74
C PRO A 57 18.60 -0.10 -4.43
N GLU A 58 19.91 0.10 -4.28
CA GLU A 58 20.46 0.77 -3.11
C GLU A 58 19.77 2.14 -3.00
N PRO A 59 19.13 2.47 -1.87
CA PRO A 59 18.42 3.73 -1.75
C PRO A 59 19.39 4.87 -2.04
N GLU A 60 19.03 5.75 -2.98
CA GLU A 60 19.84 6.93 -3.31
C GLU A 60 20.24 7.65 -2.02
N LYS A 61 21.55 7.73 -1.79
CA LYS A 61 22.11 8.26 -0.55
C LYS A 61 21.67 9.72 -0.39
N GLN A 62 20.75 9.96 0.54
CA GLN A 62 20.32 11.31 0.87
C GLN A 62 21.53 12.09 1.41
N VAL A 63 21.82 13.24 0.81
CA VAL A 63 22.93 14.09 1.24
C VAL A 63 22.65 14.55 2.67
N SER A 64 23.58 14.26 3.59
CA SER A 64 23.43 14.68 4.98
C SER A 64 23.50 16.20 5.12
N LEU A 65 22.91 16.74 6.19
CA LEU A 65 22.93 18.19 6.43
C LEU A 65 24.36 18.76 6.48
N ASP A 66 25.33 18.00 6.99
CA ASP A 66 26.71 18.44 7.08
C ASP A 66 27.44 18.39 5.73
N GLU A 67 27.16 17.41 4.89
CA GLU A 67 27.61 17.40 3.49
C GLU A 67 27.02 18.58 2.71
N MET A 68 25.73 18.87 2.91
CA MET A 68 25.07 20.02 2.26
C MET A 68 25.67 21.37 2.66
N LYS A 69 26.24 21.50 3.86
CA LYS A 69 26.93 22.72 4.30
C LYS A 69 28.30 22.89 3.61
N LYS A 70 28.97 21.78 3.28
CA LYS A 70 30.31 21.77 2.66
C LYS A 70 30.25 22.13 1.18
N ILE A 71 29.21 21.72 0.47
CA ILE A 71 29.00 22.06 -0.94
C ILE A 71 28.63 23.55 -1.04
N ARG A 72 29.51 24.37 -1.65
CA ARG A 72 29.34 25.82 -1.79
C ARG A 72 29.56 26.27 -3.23
N PHE A 73 28.80 27.27 -3.65
CA PHE A 73 28.88 27.86 -5.00
C PHE A 73 28.30 29.29 -4.98
N VAL A 74 28.59 30.07 -6.02
CA VAL A 74 27.98 31.40 -6.20
C VAL A 74 26.62 31.24 -6.86
N LEU A 75 25.55 31.65 -6.17
CA LEU A 75 24.19 31.56 -6.72
C LEU A 75 23.93 32.71 -7.70
N LYS A 76 23.61 32.41 -8.95
CA LYS A 76 23.08 33.36 -9.93
C LYS A 76 21.56 33.41 -9.93
N LYS A 77 20.89 32.25 -9.90
CA LYS A 77 19.43 32.20 -10.01
C LYS A 77 18.86 30.89 -9.47
N ILE A 78 17.70 30.99 -8.83
CA ILE A 78 16.82 29.85 -8.55
C ILE A 78 15.67 29.89 -9.54
N ASN A 79 15.55 28.84 -10.36
CA ASN A 79 14.37 28.60 -11.18
C ASN A 79 13.35 27.80 -10.38
N VAL A 80 12.09 28.22 -10.38
CA VAL A 80 11.01 27.49 -9.69
C VAL A 80 10.02 27.03 -10.74
N GLU A 81 9.90 25.71 -10.90
CA GLU A 81 9.05 25.09 -11.92
C GLU A 81 7.84 24.41 -11.28
N GLY A 82 6.77 24.23 -12.05
CA GLY A 82 5.56 23.53 -11.59
C GLY A 82 4.67 24.33 -10.63
N SER A 83 4.99 25.60 -10.33
CA SER A 83 4.13 26.47 -9.54
C SER A 83 2.99 27.02 -10.39
N THR A 84 1.74 26.67 -10.07
CA THR A 84 0.53 27.19 -10.74
C THR A 84 -0.20 28.21 -9.86
N VAL A 85 -0.07 28.07 -8.54
CA VAL A 85 -0.72 28.93 -7.53
C VAL A 85 0.02 30.26 -7.36
N TYR A 86 1.36 30.23 -7.33
CA TYR A 86 2.18 31.42 -7.13
C TYR A 86 2.99 31.78 -8.37
N ALA A 87 2.99 33.06 -8.71
CA ALA A 87 3.76 33.60 -9.82
C ALA A 87 5.26 33.75 -9.49
N GLN A 88 6.09 33.68 -10.55
CA GLN A 88 7.55 33.64 -10.43
C GLN A 88 8.15 34.86 -9.70
N HIS A 89 7.50 36.02 -9.78
CA HIS A 89 7.97 37.24 -9.13
C HIS A 89 8.05 37.13 -7.60
N LEU A 90 7.22 36.29 -6.97
CA LEU A 90 7.25 36.02 -5.53
C LEU A 90 8.59 35.37 -5.14
N PHE A 91 8.96 34.30 -5.85
CA PHE A 91 10.21 33.58 -5.62
C PHE A 91 11.42 34.47 -5.93
N ASN A 92 11.35 35.24 -7.01
CA ASN A 92 12.37 36.22 -7.38
C ASN A 92 12.61 37.24 -6.26
N ARG A 93 11.54 37.74 -5.62
CA ARG A 93 11.65 38.66 -4.47
C ARG A 93 12.37 38.00 -3.29
N TRP A 94 12.07 36.74 -2.98
CA TRP A 94 12.68 36.03 -1.86
C TRP A 94 14.16 35.74 -2.06
N GLN A 95 14.57 35.39 -3.29
CA GLN A 95 15.96 35.04 -3.57
C GLN A 95 16.89 36.26 -3.65
N LYS A 96 16.38 37.50 -3.73
CA LYS A 96 17.21 38.74 -3.77
C LYS A 96 18.27 38.81 -2.67
N LYS A 97 18.01 38.22 -1.49
CA LYS A 97 18.95 38.24 -0.36
C LYS A 97 20.14 37.28 -0.52
N ILE A 98 20.03 36.27 -1.38
CA ILE A 98 20.99 35.16 -1.52
C ILE A 98 21.65 35.09 -2.91
N VAL A 99 21.07 35.72 -3.93
CA VAL A 99 21.65 35.80 -5.27
C VAL A 99 22.93 36.67 -5.27
N HIS A 100 23.87 36.34 -6.16
CA HIS A 100 25.24 36.86 -6.28
C HIS A 100 26.12 36.65 -5.04
N LYS A 101 25.77 35.70 -4.18
CA LYS A 101 26.55 35.35 -2.98
C LYS A 101 27.00 33.90 -3.03
N SER A 102 28.12 33.62 -2.38
CA SER A 102 28.56 32.25 -2.11
C SER A 102 27.67 31.63 -1.03
N ILE A 103 26.85 30.66 -1.42
CA ILE A 103 25.91 29.95 -0.54
C ILE A 103 26.25 28.46 -0.49
N SER A 104 25.77 27.77 0.54
CA SER A 104 25.83 26.31 0.59
C SER A 104 24.58 25.66 0.00
N LEU A 105 24.67 24.38 -0.38
CA LEU A 105 23.52 23.59 -0.83
C LEU A 105 22.39 23.58 0.22
N ALA A 106 22.73 23.62 1.51
CA ALA A 106 21.75 23.73 2.59
C ALA A 106 20.85 24.97 2.49
N VAL A 107 21.33 26.08 1.93
CA VAL A 107 20.53 27.30 1.72
C VAL A 107 19.45 27.08 0.65
N VAL A 108 19.78 26.32 -0.41
CA VAL A 108 18.81 25.96 -1.47
C VAL A 108 17.69 25.10 -0.88
N TYR A 109 18.02 24.10 -0.08
CA TYR A 109 17.02 23.25 0.56
C TYR A 109 16.13 24.03 1.53
N LYS A 110 16.69 24.97 2.30
CA LYS A 110 15.89 25.90 3.12
C LYS A 110 14.96 26.78 2.27
N PHE A 111 15.39 27.16 1.07
CA PHE A 111 14.54 27.89 0.13
C PHE A 111 13.37 27.01 -0.36
N ALA A 112 13.62 25.75 -0.72
CA ALA A 112 12.58 24.78 -1.08
C ALA A 112 11.61 24.52 0.09
N GLU A 113 12.12 24.39 1.31
CA GLU A 113 11.31 24.26 2.53
C GLU A 113 10.43 25.50 2.74
N LYS A 114 10.97 26.71 2.55
CA LYS A 114 10.19 27.95 2.63
C LYS A 114 9.05 27.99 1.61
N ILE A 115 9.28 27.53 0.37
CA ILE A 115 8.22 27.40 -0.64
C ILE A 115 7.16 26.41 -0.15
N THR A 116 7.57 25.22 0.29
CA THR A 116 6.67 24.19 0.82
C THR A 116 5.84 24.72 1.99
N LYS A 117 6.46 25.44 2.92
CA LYS A 117 5.78 26.06 4.05
C LYS A 117 4.72 27.05 3.57
N LYS A 118 5.03 27.90 2.59
CA LYS A 118 4.06 28.84 2.02
C LYS A 118 2.85 28.14 1.41
N TYR A 119 3.05 27.03 0.68
CA TYR A 119 1.94 26.22 0.17
C TYR A 119 1.10 25.65 1.32
N ARG A 120 1.74 25.10 2.36
CA ARG A 120 1.06 24.52 3.52
C ARG A 120 0.29 25.55 4.34
N ASP A 121 0.88 26.71 4.60
CA ASP A 121 0.25 27.81 5.36
C ASP A 121 -1.04 28.30 4.67
N ASP A 122 -1.11 28.20 3.34
CA ASP A 122 -2.28 28.57 2.52
C ASP A 122 -3.23 27.39 2.25
N GLY A 123 -3.05 26.24 2.89
CA GLY A 123 -3.95 25.09 2.79
C GLY A 123 -3.63 24.06 1.71
N TYR A 124 -2.56 24.23 0.93
CA TYR A 124 -2.12 23.27 -0.09
C TYR A 124 -1.26 22.15 0.51
N LEU A 125 -1.85 21.32 1.38
CA LEU A 125 -1.14 20.30 2.16
C LEU A 125 -0.40 19.26 1.31
N LEU A 126 -0.95 18.92 0.15
CA LEU A 126 -0.40 17.93 -0.79
C LEU A 126 0.66 18.50 -1.74
N SER A 127 1.06 19.76 -1.55
CA SER A 127 2.09 20.41 -2.37
C SER A 127 3.45 20.43 -1.67
N ARG A 128 4.52 20.21 -2.43
CA ARG A 128 5.91 20.25 -1.94
C ARG A 128 6.85 20.77 -3.01
N ALA A 129 7.81 21.60 -2.61
CA ALA A 129 8.93 21.98 -3.45
C ALA A 129 10.14 21.09 -3.14
N ILE A 130 10.76 20.53 -4.18
CA ILE A 130 11.92 19.65 -4.10
C ILE A 130 13.08 20.20 -4.91
N VAL A 131 14.29 19.97 -4.42
CA VAL A 131 15.52 20.20 -5.19
C VAL A 131 15.81 18.92 -5.95
N ILE A 132 15.75 18.97 -7.28
CA ILE A 132 16.05 17.79 -8.11
C ILE A 132 17.56 17.55 -8.20
N PRO A 133 18.02 16.29 -8.39
CA PRO A 133 19.41 16.01 -8.71
C PRO A 133 19.84 16.76 -9.97
N GLN A 134 20.87 17.59 -9.86
CA GLN A 134 21.40 18.39 -10.97
C GLN A 134 22.86 18.77 -10.69
N GLN A 135 23.63 19.00 -11.76
CA GLN A 135 24.94 19.63 -11.67
C GLN A 135 24.77 21.16 -11.64
N ILE A 136 25.53 21.84 -10.79
CA ILE A 136 25.45 23.29 -10.61
C ILE A 136 26.70 23.93 -11.22
N GLU A 137 26.72 24.07 -12.55
CA GLU A 137 27.88 24.62 -13.27
C GLU A 137 27.81 26.16 -13.36
N ASN A 138 26.62 26.70 -13.65
CA ASN A 138 26.44 28.14 -13.89
C ASN A 138 25.96 28.94 -12.68
N GLY A 139 25.87 28.31 -11.50
CA GLY A 139 25.25 28.92 -10.33
C GLY A 139 23.72 29.04 -10.44
N GLU A 140 23.12 28.31 -11.37
CA GLU A 140 21.67 28.22 -11.53
C GLU A 140 21.16 26.93 -10.90
N VAL A 141 20.04 27.00 -10.21
CA VAL A 141 19.45 25.85 -9.51
C VAL A 141 17.96 25.78 -9.78
N THR A 142 17.48 24.62 -10.19
CA THR A 142 16.07 24.36 -10.40
C THR A 142 15.44 23.68 -9.18
N ILE A 143 14.33 24.26 -8.72
CA ILE A 143 13.45 23.70 -7.69
C ILE A 143 12.12 23.37 -8.37
N LYS A 144 11.67 22.12 -8.22
CA LYS A 144 10.40 21.67 -8.77
C LYS A 144 9.32 21.66 -7.69
N VAL A 145 8.21 22.33 -7.96
CA VAL A 145 7.01 22.27 -7.13
C VAL A 145 6.14 21.13 -7.66
N ILE A 146 5.92 20.13 -6.82
CA ILE A 146 4.97 19.05 -7.04
C ILE A 146 3.68 19.43 -6.34
N GLN A 147 2.59 19.57 -7.11
CA GLN A 147 1.25 19.83 -6.60
C GLN A 147 0.43 18.55 -6.67
N GLY A 148 0.20 17.93 -5.51
CA GLY A 148 -0.75 16.83 -5.41
C GLY A 148 -2.18 17.33 -5.49
N TYR A 149 -3.05 16.48 -6.02
CA TYR A 149 -4.50 16.68 -6.06
C TYR A 149 -5.20 15.47 -5.45
N ILE A 150 -6.43 15.65 -4.99
CA ILE A 150 -7.27 14.53 -4.53
C ILE A 150 -7.88 13.92 -5.78
N GLY A 151 -7.52 12.65 -6.06
CA GLY A 151 -8.03 11.94 -7.23
C GLY A 151 -9.46 11.41 -7.05
N ASN A 152 -9.72 10.72 -5.93
CA ASN A 152 -11.02 10.10 -5.65
C ASN A 152 -11.38 10.27 -4.18
N ILE A 153 -12.68 10.46 -3.90
CA ILE A 153 -13.24 10.50 -2.55
C ILE A 153 -14.26 9.38 -2.42
N LEU A 154 -14.04 8.46 -1.47
CA LEU A 154 -14.99 7.38 -1.15
C LEU A 154 -15.57 7.60 0.26
N VAL A 155 -16.89 7.75 0.35
CA VAL A 155 -17.58 7.92 1.62
C VAL A 155 -18.38 6.65 1.96
N ARG A 156 -18.16 6.12 3.17
CA ARG A 156 -18.80 4.90 3.68
C ARG A 156 -19.64 5.21 4.92
N GLY A 157 -20.81 4.58 5.03
CA GLY A 157 -21.76 4.75 6.14
C GLY A 157 -22.93 5.70 5.85
N PRO A 158 -23.91 5.80 6.77
CA PRO A 158 -24.97 6.78 6.68
C PRO A 158 -24.38 8.19 6.80
N ILE A 159 -24.72 9.05 5.86
CA ILE A 159 -24.30 10.46 5.88
C ILE A 159 -25.50 11.33 6.27
N ALA A 160 -25.31 12.20 7.25
CA ALA A 160 -26.25 13.28 7.50
C ALA A 160 -25.92 14.44 6.56
N GLY A 161 -26.84 14.79 5.65
CA GLY A 161 -26.66 15.88 4.67
C GLY A 161 -26.65 15.42 3.20
N THR A 162 -26.40 16.34 2.28
CA THR A 162 -26.51 16.06 0.84
C THR A 162 -25.18 15.54 0.26
N LYS A 163 -25.18 14.33 -0.33
CA LYS A 163 -24.01 13.78 -1.05
C LYS A 163 -23.47 14.71 -2.14
N THR A 164 -24.30 15.61 -2.65
CA THR A 164 -23.98 16.57 -3.72
C THR A 164 -22.78 17.47 -3.42
N PHE A 165 -22.40 17.66 -2.15
CA PHE A 165 -21.22 18.45 -1.78
C PHE A 165 -19.89 17.68 -1.86
N ILE A 166 -19.96 16.36 -2.05
CA ILE A 166 -18.79 15.50 -2.25
C ILE A 166 -18.78 15.17 -3.75
N LYS A 167 -18.01 15.94 -4.52
CA LYS A 167 -17.71 15.66 -5.93
C LYS A 167 -16.32 15.07 -6.05
#